data_AF-A0A8J7TYN0-F1
#
_entry.id   AF-A0A8J7TYN0-F1
#
_cell.length_a   1.000
_cell.length_b   1.000
_cell.length_c   1.000
_cell.angle_alpha   90.00
_cell.angle_beta   90.00
_cell.angle_gamma   90.00
#
_symmetry.space_group_name_H-M   'P 1'
#
loop_
_entity.id
_entity.type
_entity.pdbx_description
1 polymer ?
#
loop_
_entity_poly.entity_id
_entity_poly.type
_entity_poly.pdbx_seq_one_letter_code
_entity_poly.pdbx_strand_id
1 'polypeptide(L)' 'AGPAGFARRLAALGCTTDVHDDVVLVRVPDGQSPRIIWQVAAAEREQVRFLRPQRSTLEEVFLKAVERP' A
#
# COMPACT_ATOMS: atom_id res chain seq x y z
N ALA A 1 7.15 -8.36 12.60
CA ALA A 1 5.75 -8.58 12.23
C ALA A 1 5.72 -8.91 10.73
N GLY A 2 4.68 -9.59 10.24
CA GLY A 2 4.53 -9.93 8.82
C GLY A 2 3.81 -8.82 8.02
N PRO A 3 3.53 -9.05 6.73
CA PRO A 3 2.87 -8.09 5.83
C PRO A 3 1.60 -7.44 6.41
N ALA A 4 0.76 -8.23 7.09
CA ALA A 4 -0.47 -7.75 7.72
C ALA A 4 -0.22 -6.73 8.85
N GLY A 5 0.85 -6.91 9.63
CA GLY A 5 1.21 -5.97 10.70
C GLY A 5 1.66 -4.62 10.13
N PHE A 6 2.44 -4.66 9.04
CA PHE A 6 2.87 -3.46 8.33
C PHE A 6 1.69 -2.72 7.69
N ALA A 7 0.79 -3.46 7.04
CA ALA A 7 -0.42 -2.92 6.44
C ALA A 7 -1.30 -2.16 7.44
N ARG A 8 -1.48 -2.70 8.65
CA ARG A 8 -2.26 -2.06 9.72
C ARG A 8 -1.64 -0.74 10.18
N ARG A 9 -0.32 -0.64 10.27
CA ARG A 9 0.37 0.60 10.69
C ARG A 9 0.29 1.67 9.62
N LEU A 10 0.44 1.30 8.36
CA LEU A 10 0.23 2.22 7.24
C LEU A 10 -1.23 2.69 7.18
N ALA A 11 -2.19 1.81 7.45
CA ALA A 11 -3.60 2.18 7.53
C ALA A 11 -3.90 3.19 8.65
N ALA A 12 -3.25 3.05 9.80
CA ALA A 12 -3.37 4.02 10.89
C ALA A 12 -2.86 5.42 10.54
N LEU A 13 -2.02 5.54 9.49
CA LEU A 13 -1.53 6.82 8.97
C LEU A 13 -2.36 7.35 7.77
N GLY A 14 -3.50 6.71 7.50
CA GLY A 14 -4.44 7.11 6.46
C GLY A 14 -4.20 6.47 5.09
N CYS A 15 -3.18 5.63 4.93
CA CYS A 15 -2.99 4.89 3.69
C CYS A 15 -4.09 3.82 3.52
N THR A 16 -4.54 3.58 2.30
CA THR A 16 -5.31 2.35 2.02
C THR A 16 -4.32 1.22 1.81
N THR A 17 -4.52 0.09 2.47
CA THR A 17 -3.65 -1.08 2.33
C THR A 17 -4.45 -2.30 1.93
N ASP A 18 -3.87 -3.10 1.03
CA ASP A 18 -4.39 -4.40 0.63
C ASP A 18 -3.23 -5.41 0.69
N VAL A 19 -3.46 -6.56 1.31
CA VAL A 19 -2.42 -7.56 1.56
C VAL A 19 -2.61 -8.70 0.58
N HIS A 20 -1.60 -8.95 -0.25
CA HIS A 20 -1.58 -10.05 -1.20
C HIS A 20 -0.37 -10.93 -0.90
N ASP A 21 -0.60 -12.07 -0.25
CA ASP A 21 0.45 -13.01 0.17
C ASP A 21 1.63 -12.32 0.88
N ASP A 22 2.76 -12.17 0.17
CA ASP A 22 4.01 -11.59 0.68
C ASP A 22 4.19 -10.10 0.33
N VAL A 23 3.22 -9.47 -0.32
CA VAL A 23 3.27 -8.05 -0.69
C VAL A 23 2.11 -7.27 -0.08
N VAL A 24 2.36 -5.99 0.18
CA VAL A 24 1.32 -5.03 0.61
C VAL A 24 1.18 -4.00 -0.48
N LEU A 25 0.01 -3.94 -1.10
CA LEU A 25 -0.39 -2.85 -1.96
C LEU A 25 -0.78 -1.65 -1.10
N VAL A 26 -0.17 -0.50 -1.35
CA VAL A 26 -0.38 0.71 -0.56
C VAL A 26 -0.83 1.83 -1.48
N ARG A 27 -2.00 2.40 -1.20
CA ARG A 27 -2.44 3.67 -1.76
C ARG A 27 -2.09 4.77 -0.76
N VAL A 28 -1.19 5.65 -1.18
CA VAL A 28 -0.78 6.82 -0.40
C VAL A 28 -1.85 7.92 -0.57
N PRO A 29 -2.25 8.62 0.51
CA PRO A 29 -3.20 9.73 0.42
C PRO A 29 -2.72 10.85 -0.48
N ASP A 30 -3.65 11.61 -1.05
CA ASP A 30 -3.33 12.79 -1.83
C ASP A 30 -2.51 13.80 -0.99
N GLY A 31 -1.52 14.42 -1.62
CA GLY A 31 -0.59 15.34 -0.95
C GLY A 31 0.50 14.67 -0.12
N GLN A 32 0.47 13.33 0.04
CA GLN A 32 1.54 12.59 0.67
C GLN A 32 2.49 11.93 -0.34
N SER A 33 3.73 11.72 0.10
CA SER A 33 4.77 11.06 -0.68
C SER A 33 4.90 9.60 -0.27
N PRO A 34 5.31 8.69 -1.19
CA PRO A 34 5.72 7.32 -0.84
C PRO A 34 6.78 7.24 0.27
N ARG A 35 7.45 8.35 0.60
CA ARG A 35 8.35 8.47 1.75
C ARG A 35 7.74 7.98 3.07
N ILE A 36 6.43 8.10 3.26
CA ILE A 36 5.76 7.60 4.47
C ILE A 36 5.98 6.11 4.70
N ILE A 37 6.06 5.31 3.63
CA ILE A 37 6.28 3.86 3.70
C ILE A 37 7.66 3.57 4.32
N TRP A 38 8.68 4.33 3.90
CA TRP A 38 10.04 4.22 4.45
C TRP A 38 10.14 4.70 5.89
N GLN A 39 9.39 5.73 6.26
CA GLN A 39 9.36 6.22 7.65
C GLN A 39 8.80 5.17 8.60
N VAL A 40 7.70 4.51 8.22
CA VAL A 40 7.13 3.40 9.01
C VAL A 40 8.10 2.23 9.09
N ALA A 41 8.70 1.85 7.95
CA ALA A 41 9.68 0.75 7.93
C ALA A 41 10.87 1.03 8.86
N ALA A 42 11.40 2.26 8.85
CA ALA A 42 12.50 2.66 9.72
C ALA A 42 12.10 2.68 11.20
N ALA A 43 10.92 3.22 11.53
CA ALA A 43 10.42 3.29 12.91
C ALA A 43 10.19 1.90 13.51
N GLU A 44 9.67 0.97 12.71
CA GLU A 44 9.28 -0.38 13.13
C GLU A 44 10.39 -1.42 12.95
N ARG A 45 11.57 -1.00 12.46
CA ARG A 45 12.71 -1.87 12.09
C ARG A 45 12.31 -2.99 11.13
N GLU A 46 11.47 -2.66 10.15
CA GLU A 46 11.05 -3.59 9.10
C GLU A 46 11.84 -3.38 7.81
N GLN A 47 12.20 -4.48 7.15
CA GLN A 47 12.94 -4.44 5.89
C GLN A 47 11.98 -4.41 4.71
N VAL A 48 12.01 -3.32 3.94
CA VAL A 48 11.34 -3.23 2.64
C VAL A 48 12.34 -3.59 1.55
N ARG A 49 12.13 -4.73 0.87
CA ARG A 49 13.05 -5.22 -0.18
C ARG A 49 13.01 -4.38 -1.45
N PHE A 50 11.82 -3.96 -1.85
CA PHE A 50 11.59 -3.11 -3.02
C PHE A 50 10.26 -2.39 -2.88
N LEU A 51 10.16 -1.23 -3.53
CA LEU A 51 8.89 -0.57 -3.83
C LEU A 51 8.72 -0.53 -5.34
N ARG A 52 7.60 -1.03 -5.83
CA ARG A 52 7.23 -0.92 -7.24
C ARG A 52 6.05 0.03 -7.36
N PRO A 53 6.18 1.14 -8.11
CA PRO A 53 5.02 1.93 -8.47
C PRO A 53 4.05 1.06 -9.26
N GLN A 54 2.91 0.74 -8.66
CA GLN A 54 1.83 0.10 -9.40
C GLN A 54 0.97 1.19 -10.02
N ARG A 55 0.98 1.26 -11.35
CA ARG A 55 0.01 2.04 -12.10
C ARG A 55 -1.12 1.09 -12.46
N SER A 56 -2.34 1.43 -12.07
CA SER A 56 -3.48 0.67 -12.56
C SER A 56 -3.61 0.85 -14.06
N THR A 57 -3.87 -0.24 -14.77
CA THR A 57 -4.22 -0.16 -16.19
C THR A 57 -5.64 0.38 -16.33
N LEU A 58 -5.99 0.89 -17.51
CA LEU A 58 -7.38 1.30 -17.79
C LEU A 58 -8.35 0.13 -17.61
N GLU A 59 -7.95 -1.07 -17.99
CA GLU A 59 -8.72 -2.31 -17.82
C GLU A 59 -9.00 -2.61 -16.34
N GLU A 60 -7.99 -2.52 -15.47
CA GLU A 60 -8.15 -2.71 -14.02
C GLU A 60 -9.07 -1.65 -13.39
N VAL A 61 -8.97 -0.40 -13.84
CA VAL A 61 -9.86 0.68 -13.38
C VAL A 61 -11.29 0.44 -13.85
N PHE A 62 -11.47 0.00 -15.10
CA PHE A 62 -12.76 -0.32 -15.68
C PHE A 62 -13.44 -1.48 -14.94
N LEU A 63 -12.73 -2.59 -14.72
CA LEU A 63 -13.24 -3.74 -13.97
C LEU A 63 -13.71 -3.33 -12.56
N LYS A 64 -12.90 -2.55 -11.82
CA LYS A 64 -13.29 -2.05 -10.50
C LYS A 64 -14.53 -1.15 -10.49
N ALA A 65 -14.77 -0.42 -11.59
CA ALA A 65 -15.95 0.44 -11.73
C ALA A 65 -17.21 -0.39 -12.05
N VAL A 66 -17.09 -1.43 -12.86
CA VAL A 66 -18.21 -2.30 -13.26
C VAL A 66 -18.59 -3.29 -12.14
N GLU A 67 -17.64 -3.72 -11.32
CA GLU A 67 -17.88 -4.62 -10.19
C GLU A 67 -18.54 -3.95 -8.96
N ARG A 68 -18.64 -2.61 -8.94
CA ARG A 68 -19.45 -1.89 -7.94
C ARG A 68 -20.83 -1.58 -8.54
N PRO A 69 -21.90 -2.32 -8.18
CA PRO A 69 -23.26 -2.03 -8.64
C PRO A 69 -23.81 -0.71 -8.09
#